data_AF-A0A8B7Q5Y9-F1
#
_entry.id   AF-A0A8B7Q5Y9-F1
#
_cell.length_a   1.000
_cell.length_b   1.000
_cell.length_c   1.000
_cell.angle_alpha   90.00
_cell.angle_beta   90.00
_cell.angle_gamma   90.00
#
_symmetry.space_group_name_H-M   'P 1'
#
loop_
_entity.id
_entity.type
_entity.pdbx_description
1 polymer ?
#
loop_
_entity_poly.entity_id
_entity_poly.type
_entity_poly.pdbx_seq_one_letter_code
_entity_poly.pdbx_strand_id
1 'polypeptide(L)'
;MVAGQSLARSPGSWLVPGLWLLALSGPGGLLRAQEQPSCRGAFDLYFVLDKSGSVANNWIEIYNFVQQLTERFVSPQMRLSFIVFSSQATIILPLTGDRGKITKGLEELKRVQPTGETYIHEGLKLANEQIQKAGGLKTSSIIIALTDGKLDGLVPSYAEKEAKLSRSFGARVYCVGVLDFEQAQLERIADSKEQVFPVKGGFQALKGIINSILAQSCTEILELQPSSVCVGEEFQIVLNGRGFNLGRRNGSVLCTYTVNETYTKSVKPVSVQLNSMLCPAPTLNKVGETLDVSVSFNGGESVISSSLTVTATDCSNGVAAIIAILVLLLLLGIGLMWWFWPLCCKVVIKDPPPPPPPAPKQYVNIKYIRSGEKPNKPQKRKNVELAYELIFVVVN
;
A
#
# COMPACT_ATOMS: atom_id res chain seq x y z
N MET A 1 3.56 44.42 44.01
CA MET A 1 4.77 45.21 44.33
C MET A 1 5.95 44.43 43.78
N VAL A 2 6.51 44.87 42.63
CA VAL A 2 7.87 45.46 42.48
C VAL A 2 8.96 44.38 42.68
N ALA A 3 9.91 44.06 41.80
CA ALA A 3 10.51 44.65 40.59
C ALA A 3 11.07 43.47 39.73
N GLY A 4 11.37 43.52 38.44
CA GLY A 4 11.82 44.63 37.60
C GLY A 4 13.35 44.71 37.59
N GLN A 5 14.03 44.18 36.57
CA GLN A 5 15.30 44.73 36.09
C GLN A 5 15.65 44.31 34.66
N SER A 6 15.82 45.35 33.85
CA SER A 6 16.28 45.41 32.47
C SER A 6 17.72 45.96 32.41
N LEU A 7 18.51 45.55 31.42
CA LEU A 7 19.64 46.31 30.84
C LEU A 7 19.79 45.82 29.38
N ALA A 8 19.49 46.61 28.34
CA ALA A 8 20.16 47.81 27.80
C ALA A 8 21.15 47.48 26.63
N ARG A 9 20.59 47.55 25.42
CA ARG A 9 21.04 48.17 24.15
C ARG A 9 22.51 48.62 23.97
N SER A 10 23.12 48.24 22.84
CA SER A 10 23.87 49.17 21.94
C SER A 10 24.10 48.57 20.54
N PRO A 11 24.15 49.36 19.44
CA PRO A 11 24.08 48.90 18.05
C PRO A 11 25.43 48.98 17.30
N GLY A 12 25.58 48.18 16.24
CA GLY A 12 26.71 48.26 15.31
C GLY A 12 26.32 47.77 13.92
N SER A 13 26.08 48.73 13.03
CA SER A 13 25.74 48.56 11.61
C SER A 13 27.02 48.44 10.78
N TRP A 14 27.23 47.31 10.07
CA TRP A 14 28.13 47.25 8.91
C TRP A 14 27.47 46.43 7.79
N LEU A 15 27.39 47.06 6.62
CA LEU A 15 26.89 46.56 5.34
C LEU A 15 27.92 45.62 4.69
N VAL A 16 27.50 44.44 4.21
CA VAL A 16 28.07 43.80 3.01
C VAL A 16 26.96 42.99 2.32
N PRO A 17 26.70 43.17 1.01
CA PRO A 17 25.75 42.35 0.27
C PRO A 17 26.45 41.10 -0.29
N GLY A 18 26.00 39.93 0.13
CA GLY A 18 26.48 38.64 -0.34
C GLY A 18 25.30 37.75 -0.74
N LEU A 19 24.86 37.92 -1.98
CA LEU A 19 24.00 36.96 -2.69
C LEU A 19 24.78 35.64 -2.84
N TRP A 20 24.06 34.51 -2.75
CA TRP A 20 24.50 33.11 -2.82
C TRP A 20 24.72 32.41 -1.46
N LEU A 21 23.65 31.80 -0.95
CA LEU A 21 23.67 30.40 -0.55
C LEU A 21 22.28 29.79 -0.66
N LEU A 22 22.24 28.67 -1.37
CA LEU A 22 21.10 27.93 -1.85
C LEU A 22 20.41 27.14 -0.73
N ALA A 23 19.08 27.12 -0.81
CA ALA A 23 18.22 25.94 -0.71
C ALA A 23 18.63 24.85 0.30
N LEU A 24 18.17 24.99 1.55
CA LEU A 24 17.83 23.86 2.42
C LEU A 24 16.58 24.20 3.25
N SER A 25 15.50 24.62 2.59
CA SER A 25 14.16 24.52 3.17
C SER A 25 13.57 23.19 2.73
N GLY A 26 13.95 22.13 3.44
CA GLY A 26 13.24 20.86 3.39
C GLY A 26 11.77 21.11 3.75
N PRO A 27 10.80 20.46 3.08
CA PRO A 27 9.41 20.60 3.47
C PRO A 27 9.30 20.10 4.91
N GLY A 28 8.98 21.02 5.81
CA GLY A 28 8.67 20.72 7.19
C GLY A 28 7.68 19.56 7.20
N GLY A 29 8.06 18.50 7.90
CA GLY A 29 7.23 17.32 8.08
C GLY A 29 5.87 17.78 8.56
N LEU A 30 4.89 17.70 7.66
CA LEU A 30 3.49 17.68 8.01
C LEU A 30 3.37 16.58 9.06
N LEU A 31 3.17 16.96 10.33
CA LEU A 31 2.69 16.05 11.35
C LEU A 31 1.42 15.44 10.78
N ARG A 32 1.56 14.23 10.22
CA ARG A 32 0.46 13.38 9.84
C ARG A 32 -0.33 13.25 11.14
N ALA A 33 -1.44 13.97 11.24
CA ALA A 33 -2.47 13.65 12.20
C ALA A 33 -2.66 12.15 12.05
N GLN A 34 -2.38 11.40 13.11
CA GLN A 34 -2.45 9.96 13.12
C GLN A 34 -3.93 9.62 12.89
N GLU A 35 -4.29 9.48 11.62
CA GLU A 35 -5.63 9.15 11.18
C GLU A 35 -5.93 7.79 11.81
N GLN A 36 -6.79 7.82 12.82
CA GLN A 36 -7.15 6.63 13.58
C GLN A 36 -7.83 5.67 12.60
N PRO A 37 -7.46 4.37 12.59
CA PRO A 37 -8.00 3.43 11.63
C PRO A 37 -9.51 3.26 11.88
N SER A 38 -10.34 3.96 11.11
CA SER A 38 -11.79 3.75 11.07
C SER A 38 -12.08 2.65 10.06
N CYS A 39 -12.33 1.44 10.53
CA CYS A 39 -12.67 0.35 9.66
C CYS A 39 -14.08 0.51 9.05
N ARG A 40 -14.19 0.28 7.73
CA ARG A 40 -15.46 0.22 6.99
C ARG A 40 -16.06 -1.19 6.89
N GLY A 41 -15.58 -2.15 7.69
CA GLY A 41 -16.11 -3.51 7.70
C GLY A 41 -17.35 -3.65 8.58
N ALA A 42 -18.34 -4.42 8.13
CA ALA A 42 -19.48 -4.82 8.93
C ALA A 42 -19.08 -5.99 9.85
N PHE A 43 -19.04 -5.76 11.16
CA PHE A 43 -18.68 -6.76 12.16
C PHE A 43 -19.75 -6.88 13.23
N ASP A 44 -19.92 -8.11 13.72
CA ASP A 44 -20.76 -8.42 14.88
C ASP A 44 -19.85 -8.66 16.08
N LEU A 45 -19.91 -7.78 17.07
CA LEU A 45 -19.15 -7.92 18.32
C LEU A 45 -20.04 -8.44 19.44
N TYR A 46 -19.62 -9.54 20.04
CA TYR A 46 -20.25 -10.17 21.18
C TYR A 46 -19.35 -10.02 22.40
N PHE A 47 -19.77 -9.21 23.35
CA PHE A 47 -19.10 -9.12 24.64
C PHE A 47 -19.66 -10.19 25.57
N VAL A 48 -18.78 -11.05 26.08
CA VAL A 48 -19.10 -12.11 27.05
C VAL A 48 -18.41 -11.75 28.35
N LEU A 49 -19.18 -11.23 29.30
CA LEU A 49 -18.67 -10.50 30.46
C LEU A 49 -18.86 -11.32 31.72
N ASP A 50 -17.76 -11.59 32.40
CA ASP A 50 -17.77 -12.26 33.70
C ASP A 50 -18.34 -11.31 34.76
N LYS A 51 -19.44 -11.73 35.37
CA LYS A 51 -20.06 -11.08 36.54
C LYS A 51 -20.07 -12.02 37.75
N SER A 52 -19.12 -12.96 37.84
CA SER A 52 -18.94 -13.83 39.00
C SER A 52 -18.46 -13.04 40.23
N GLY A 53 -18.48 -13.70 41.39
CA GLY A 53 -18.00 -13.09 42.64
C GLY A 53 -16.51 -12.74 42.61
N SER A 54 -15.68 -13.45 41.84
CA SER A 54 -14.22 -13.22 41.81
C SER A 54 -13.82 -11.89 41.19
N VAL A 55 -14.67 -11.34 40.31
CA VAL A 55 -14.44 -10.05 39.63
C VAL A 55 -15.24 -8.89 40.23
N ALA A 56 -15.90 -9.10 41.38
CA ALA A 56 -16.83 -8.13 41.95
C ALA A 56 -16.22 -6.74 42.21
N ASN A 57 -14.99 -6.70 42.71
CA ASN A 57 -14.29 -5.46 43.01
C ASN A 57 -13.78 -4.72 41.76
N ASN A 58 -13.81 -5.37 40.59
CA ASN A 58 -13.22 -4.86 39.34
C ASN A 58 -14.25 -4.75 38.21
N TRP A 59 -15.55 -4.93 38.49
CA TRP A 59 -16.61 -4.82 37.49
C TRP A 59 -16.61 -3.47 36.78
N ILE A 60 -16.24 -2.39 37.48
CA ILE A 60 -16.15 -1.06 36.88
C ILE A 60 -15.11 -1.02 35.75
N GLU A 61 -14.03 -1.81 35.83
CA GLU A 61 -13.03 -1.92 34.77
C GLU A 61 -13.58 -2.64 33.54
N ILE A 62 -14.33 -3.73 33.76
CA ILE A 62 -15.04 -4.48 32.71
C ILE A 62 -16.05 -3.56 32.01
N TYR A 63 -16.88 -2.86 32.78
CA TYR A 63 -17.84 -1.90 32.25
C TYR A 63 -17.17 -0.78 31.45
N ASN A 64 -16.13 -0.16 32.00
CA ASN A 64 -15.39 0.91 31.31
C ASN A 64 -14.75 0.40 30.01
N PHE A 65 -14.38 -0.89 29.95
CA PHE A 65 -13.86 -1.51 28.73
C PHE A 65 -14.90 -1.53 27.63
N VAL A 66 -16.05 -2.09 27.95
CA VAL A 66 -17.17 -2.20 27.02
C VAL A 66 -17.62 -0.82 26.56
N GLN A 67 -17.71 0.16 27.48
CA GLN A 67 -18.08 1.53 27.16
C GLN A 67 -17.11 2.18 26.17
N GLN A 68 -15.81 2.20 26.47
CA GLN A 68 -14.82 2.86 25.59
C GLN A 68 -14.66 2.17 24.24
N LEU A 69 -14.80 0.84 24.22
CA LEU A 69 -14.83 0.10 22.96
C LEU A 69 -16.05 0.52 22.14
N THR A 70 -17.24 0.52 22.75
CA THR A 70 -18.49 0.95 22.11
C THR A 70 -18.43 2.39 21.57
N GLU A 71 -17.80 3.31 22.31
CA GLU A 71 -17.62 4.71 21.90
C GLU A 71 -16.68 4.88 20.70
N ARG A 72 -15.64 4.02 20.58
CA ARG A 72 -14.73 4.01 19.42
C ARG A 72 -15.42 3.50 18.16
N PHE A 73 -16.38 2.60 18.33
CA PHE A 73 -17.03 1.91 17.23
C PHE A 73 -18.32 2.63 16.81
N VAL A 74 -18.21 3.68 15.97
CA VAL A 74 -19.34 4.55 15.57
C VAL A 74 -20.00 4.14 14.23
N SER A 75 -19.44 3.20 13.48
CA SER A 75 -20.03 2.79 12.19
C SER A 75 -21.43 2.19 12.36
N PRO A 76 -22.42 2.57 11.53
CA PRO A 76 -23.75 1.96 11.53
C PRO A 76 -23.75 0.51 11.02
N GLN A 77 -22.68 0.07 10.36
CA GLN A 77 -22.52 -1.29 9.86
C GLN A 77 -22.06 -2.28 10.95
N MET A 78 -21.76 -1.81 12.16
CA MET A 78 -21.38 -2.65 13.28
C MET A 78 -22.55 -2.92 14.22
N ARG A 79 -22.66 -4.17 14.64
CA ARG A 79 -23.66 -4.61 15.62
C ARG A 79 -22.97 -5.10 16.88
N LEU A 80 -23.55 -4.77 18.03
CA LEU A 80 -23.03 -5.13 19.34
C LEU A 80 -24.04 -6.01 20.09
N SER A 81 -23.52 -6.95 20.86
CA SER A 81 -24.28 -7.76 21.83
C SER A 81 -23.56 -7.75 23.17
N PHE A 82 -24.30 -7.62 24.26
CA PHE A 82 -23.78 -7.71 25.63
C PHE A 82 -24.37 -8.93 26.32
N ILE A 83 -23.50 -9.85 26.71
CA ILE A 83 -23.83 -11.07 27.42
C ILE A 83 -23.07 -11.02 28.74
N VAL A 84 -23.76 -11.28 29.85
CA VAL A 84 -23.14 -11.42 31.17
C VAL A 84 -23.30 -12.84 31.66
N PHE A 85 -22.30 -13.38 32.35
CA PHE A 85 -22.38 -14.72 32.91
C PHE A 85 -21.85 -14.78 34.34
N SER A 86 -22.47 -15.63 35.15
CA SER A 86 -21.90 -16.14 36.39
C SER A 86 -22.33 -17.59 36.59
N SER A 87 -23.19 -17.91 37.55
CA SER A 87 -23.83 -19.23 37.66
C SER A 87 -24.83 -19.52 36.53
N GLN A 88 -25.27 -18.46 35.83
CA GLN A 88 -26.10 -18.51 34.63
C GLN A 88 -25.67 -17.35 33.71
N ALA A 89 -25.96 -17.48 32.42
CA ALA A 89 -25.72 -16.41 31.45
C ALA A 89 -27.02 -15.74 30.99
N THR A 90 -26.96 -14.44 30.73
CA THR A 90 -28.09 -13.64 30.26
C THR A 90 -27.66 -12.63 29.22
N ILE A 91 -28.48 -12.43 28.19
CA ILE A 91 -28.29 -11.40 27.16
C ILE A 91 -28.87 -10.08 27.69
N ILE A 92 -28.00 -9.10 27.97
CA ILE A 92 -28.40 -7.73 28.35
C ILE A 92 -28.76 -6.93 27.11
N LEU A 93 -27.95 -7.07 26.05
CA LEU A 93 -28.20 -6.42 24.77
C LEU A 93 -28.16 -7.48 23.67
N PRO A 94 -29.30 -7.81 23.03
CA PRO A 94 -29.30 -8.63 21.82
C PRO A 94 -28.56 -7.93 20.69
N LEU A 95 -27.96 -8.70 19.77
CA LEU A 95 -27.19 -8.19 18.65
C LEU A 95 -27.93 -7.09 17.88
N THR A 96 -27.40 -5.86 17.92
CA THR A 96 -28.02 -4.71 17.26
C THR A 96 -27.02 -3.62 16.90
N GLY A 97 -27.27 -2.89 15.82
CA GLY A 97 -26.57 -1.64 15.48
C GLY A 97 -27.29 -0.37 15.94
N ASP A 98 -28.45 -0.53 16.60
CA ASP A 98 -29.26 0.60 17.10
C ASP A 98 -28.57 1.25 18.30
N ARG A 99 -28.16 2.51 18.11
CA ARG A 99 -27.43 3.29 19.12
C ARG A 99 -28.25 3.55 20.37
N GLY A 100 -29.55 3.76 20.24
CA GLY A 100 -30.43 3.97 21.39
C GLY A 100 -30.52 2.71 22.26
N LYS A 101 -30.57 1.52 21.64
CA LYS A 101 -30.52 0.24 22.37
C LYS A 101 -29.16 -0.01 23.00
N ILE A 102 -28.08 0.28 22.29
CA ILE A 102 -26.71 0.13 22.80
C ILE A 102 -26.48 1.00 24.04
N THR A 103 -26.90 2.27 24.02
CA THR A 103 -26.79 3.16 25.18
C THR A 103 -27.57 2.62 26.38
N LYS A 104 -28.81 2.14 26.18
CA LYS A 104 -29.59 1.48 27.24
C LYS A 104 -28.90 0.23 27.78
N GLY A 105 -28.33 -0.61 26.90
CA GLY A 105 -27.57 -1.79 27.28
C GLY A 105 -26.34 -1.45 28.12
N LEU A 106 -25.64 -0.35 27.82
CA LEU A 106 -24.54 0.15 28.66
C LEU A 106 -25.04 0.60 30.03
N GLU A 107 -26.16 1.33 30.10
CA GLU A 107 -26.75 1.73 31.38
C GLU A 107 -27.17 0.53 32.25
N GLU A 108 -27.70 -0.53 31.63
CA GLU A 108 -28.02 -1.79 32.31
C GLU A 108 -26.76 -2.51 32.79
N LEU A 109 -25.73 -2.63 31.94
CA LEU A 109 -24.43 -3.19 32.32
C LEU A 109 -23.81 -2.47 33.52
N LYS A 110 -23.91 -1.14 33.58
CA LYS A 110 -23.37 -0.35 34.69
C LYS A 110 -24.00 -0.72 36.04
N ARG A 111 -25.25 -1.19 36.04
CA ARG A 111 -26.02 -1.54 37.25
C ARG A 111 -25.87 -3.01 37.66
N VAL A 112 -25.18 -3.83 36.88
CA VAL A 112 -24.95 -5.24 37.19
C VAL A 112 -24.16 -5.36 38.49
N GLN A 113 -24.62 -6.26 39.36
CA GLN A 113 -23.94 -6.62 40.61
C GLN A 113 -23.28 -8.00 40.41
N PRO A 114 -21.95 -8.08 40.39
CA PRO A 114 -21.26 -9.35 40.20
C PRO A 114 -21.44 -10.27 41.41
N THR A 115 -21.84 -11.51 41.14
CA THR A 115 -22.07 -12.55 42.14
C THR A 115 -22.24 -13.92 41.47
N GLY A 116 -21.99 -14.98 42.23
CA GLY A 116 -22.11 -16.37 41.78
C GLY A 116 -20.82 -16.94 41.19
N GLU A 117 -20.97 -18.13 40.61
CA GLU A 117 -19.89 -18.96 40.03
C GLU A 117 -19.44 -18.44 38.65
N THR A 118 -18.46 -19.10 38.03
CA THR A 118 -17.83 -18.63 36.77
C THR A 118 -18.14 -19.56 35.58
N TYR A 119 -19.41 -19.72 35.21
CA TYR A 119 -19.82 -20.59 34.08
C TYR A 119 -19.71 -19.90 32.73
N ILE A 120 -18.47 -19.60 32.31
CA ILE A 120 -18.15 -18.92 31.04
C ILE A 120 -18.72 -19.62 29.80
N HIS A 121 -18.84 -20.94 29.83
CA HIS A 121 -19.37 -21.73 28.72
C HIS A 121 -20.83 -21.37 28.39
N GLU A 122 -21.65 -21.01 29.38
CA GLU A 122 -23.01 -20.54 29.15
C GLU A 122 -23.02 -19.19 28.43
N GLY A 123 -22.07 -18.30 28.74
CA GLY A 123 -21.91 -17.02 28.04
C GLY A 123 -21.49 -17.21 26.57
N LEU A 124 -20.53 -18.10 26.32
CA LEU A 124 -20.09 -18.45 24.97
C LEU A 124 -21.21 -19.12 24.17
N LYS A 125 -22.01 -19.97 24.80
CA LYS A 125 -23.17 -20.60 24.19
C LYS A 125 -24.22 -19.58 23.72
N LEU A 126 -24.55 -18.59 24.54
CA LEU A 126 -25.48 -17.51 24.13
C LEU A 126 -24.92 -16.66 22.98
N ALA A 127 -23.60 -16.48 22.91
CA ALA A 127 -22.98 -15.84 21.75
C ALA A 127 -23.13 -16.73 20.49
N ASN A 128 -22.85 -18.03 20.61
CA ASN A 128 -22.97 -19.00 19.53
C ASN A 128 -24.39 -19.07 18.96
N GLU A 129 -25.41 -19.05 19.81
CA GLU A 129 -26.82 -19.05 19.41
C GLU A 129 -27.15 -17.80 18.57
N GLN A 130 -26.67 -16.63 18.98
CA GLN A 130 -26.88 -15.40 18.21
C GLN A 130 -26.10 -15.39 16.89
N ILE A 131 -24.86 -15.87 16.87
CA ILE A 131 -24.03 -16.00 15.66
C ILE A 131 -24.73 -16.90 14.64
N GLN A 132 -25.20 -18.07 15.08
CA GLN A 132 -25.89 -19.01 14.22
C GLN A 132 -27.18 -18.38 13.65
N LYS A 133 -27.97 -17.70 14.49
CA LYS A 133 -29.19 -17.00 14.07
C LYS A 133 -28.92 -15.86 13.08
N ALA A 134 -27.79 -15.17 13.22
CA ALA A 134 -27.40 -14.07 12.35
C ALA A 134 -26.90 -14.54 10.96
N GLY A 135 -26.60 -15.83 10.79
CA GLY A 135 -26.15 -16.40 9.51
C GLY A 135 -24.89 -17.27 9.61
N GLY A 136 -24.34 -17.49 10.82
CA GLY A 136 -23.18 -18.34 11.05
C GLY A 136 -21.96 -17.86 10.27
N LEU A 137 -21.38 -18.76 9.44
CA LEU A 137 -20.19 -18.55 8.62
C LEU A 137 -20.28 -17.36 7.65
N LYS A 138 -21.50 -16.92 7.31
CA LYS A 138 -21.75 -15.75 6.44
C LYS A 138 -21.50 -14.42 7.14
N THR A 139 -21.41 -14.42 8.47
CA THR A 139 -21.18 -13.21 9.29
C THR A 139 -19.71 -13.09 9.69
N SER A 140 -19.23 -11.85 9.86
CA SER A 140 -17.93 -11.62 10.49
C SER A 140 -18.14 -11.38 11.98
N SER A 141 -18.09 -12.46 12.75
CA SER A 141 -18.38 -12.47 14.17
C SER A 141 -17.11 -12.45 15.03
N ILE A 142 -17.13 -11.67 16.10
CA ILE A 142 -16.02 -11.52 17.05
C ILE A 142 -16.57 -11.64 18.46
N ILE A 143 -16.04 -12.58 19.23
CA ILE A 143 -16.34 -12.73 20.65
C ILE A 143 -15.20 -12.15 21.45
N ILE A 144 -15.51 -11.26 22.39
CA ILE A 144 -14.55 -10.73 23.37
C ILE A 144 -15.02 -11.15 24.76
N ALA A 145 -14.33 -12.13 25.33
CA ALA A 145 -14.59 -12.61 26.68
C ALA A 145 -13.74 -11.83 27.70
N LEU A 146 -14.37 -11.23 28.71
CA LEU A 146 -13.71 -10.55 29.82
C LEU A 146 -13.89 -11.39 31.09
N THR A 147 -12.81 -11.91 31.65
CA THR A 147 -12.83 -12.80 32.83
C THR A 147 -11.46 -12.83 33.50
N ASP A 148 -11.38 -13.28 34.75
CA ASP A 148 -10.12 -13.66 35.38
C ASP A 148 -9.67 -15.08 34.99
N GLY A 149 -10.45 -15.82 34.21
CA GLY A 149 -10.08 -17.15 33.72
C GLY A 149 -9.95 -18.22 34.80
N LYS A 150 -10.38 -17.94 36.04
CA LYS A 150 -10.35 -18.90 37.15
C LYS A 150 -11.58 -19.80 37.07
N LEU A 151 -11.43 -20.87 36.30
CA LEU A 151 -12.49 -21.83 36.04
C LEU A 151 -12.26 -23.10 36.89
N ASP A 152 -13.33 -23.61 37.51
CA ASP A 152 -13.26 -24.77 38.41
C ASP A 152 -13.89 -26.04 37.81
N GLY A 153 -13.45 -27.21 38.27
CA GLY A 153 -13.99 -28.52 37.92
C GLY A 153 -14.02 -28.78 36.41
N LEU A 154 -15.22 -29.02 35.86
CA LEU A 154 -15.43 -29.33 34.44
C LEU A 154 -15.60 -28.08 33.56
N VAL A 155 -15.70 -26.89 34.16
CA VAL A 155 -15.91 -25.63 33.43
C VAL A 155 -14.83 -25.36 32.38
N PRO A 156 -13.52 -25.60 32.63
CA PRO A 156 -12.49 -25.50 31.59
C PRO A 156 -12.81 -26.29 30.33
N SER A 157 -13.23 -27.55 30.48
CA SER A 157 -13.51 -28.43 29.35
C SER A 157 -14.71 -27.96 28.54
N TYR A 158 -15.78 -27.51 29.22
CA TYR A 158 -16.95 -26.94 28.56
C TYR A 158 -16.65 -25.62 27.87
N ALA A 159 -15.83 -24.76 28.49
CA ALA A 159 -15.42 -23.49 27.91
C ALA A 159 -14.63 -23.70 26.60
N GLU A 160 -13.66 -24.62 26.61
CA GLU A 160 -12.88 -24.97 25.42
C GLU A 160 -13.76 -25.56 24.30
N LYS A 161 -14.74 -26.40 24.68
CA LYS A 161 -15.71 -26.97 23.74
C LYS A 161 -16.58 -25.89 23.10
N GLU A 162 -17.16 -24.99 23.89
CA GLU A 162 -18.02 -23.91 23.38
C GLU A 162 -17.23 -22.90 22.55
N ALA A 163 -16.00 -22.56 22.95
CA ALA A 163 -15.12 -21.72 22.15
C ALA A 163 -14.76 -22.38 20.80
N LYS A 164 -14.57 -23.70 20.79
CA LYS A 164 -14.35 -24.45 19.53
C LYS A 164 -15.60 -24.42 18.64
N LEU A 165 -16.79 -24.45 19.23
CA LEU A 165 -18.05 -24.29 18.50
C LEU A 165 -18.17 -22.88 17.91
N SER A 166 -17.83 -21.82 18.68
CA SER A 166 -17.77 -20.44 18.17
C SER A 166 -16.90 -20.33 16.92
N ARG A 167 -15.70 -20.90 16.98
CA ARG A 167 -14.78 -20.95 15.83
C ARG A 167 -15.34 -21.71 14.64
N SER A 168 -16.10 -22.78 14.88
CA SER A 168 -16.73 -23.55 13.79
C SER A 168 -17.80 -22.76 13.04
N PHE A 169 -18.36 -21.72 13.66
CA PHE A 169 -19.27 -20.76 13.03
C PHE A 169 -18.53 -19.57 12.37
N GLY A 170 -17.20 -19.61 12.30
CA GLY A 170 -16.38 -18.53 11.71
C GLY A 170 -16.15 -17.35 12.65
N ALA A 171 -16.51 -17.48 13.93
CA ALA A 171 -16.25 -16.43 14.91
C ALA A 171 -14.80 -16.48 15.42
N ARG A 172 -14.24 -15.29 15.68
CA ARG A 172 -12.93 -15.13 16.31
C ARG A 172 -13.09 -14.92 17.81
N VAL A 173 -12.34 -15.64 18.64
CA VAL A 173 -12.47 -15.57 20.10
C VAL A 173 -11.26 -14.86 20.72
N TYR A 174 -11.53 -13.73 21.37
CA TYR A 174 -10.57 -12.94 22.13
C TYR A 174 -10.83 -13.07 23.62
N CYS A 175 -9.77 -13.12 24.42
CA CYS A 175 -9.87 -13.13 25.86
C CYS A 175 -9.13 -11.93 26.45
N VAL A 176 -9.79 -11.21 27.35
CA VAL A 176 -9.24 -10.08 28.08
C VAL A 176 -9.21 -10.46 29.55
N GLY A 177 -8.00 -10.69 30.06
CA GLY A 177 -7.74 -11.18 31.40
C GLY A 177 -7.78 -10.07 32.44
N VAL A 178 -8.71 -10.16 33.39
CA VAL A 178 -8.89 -9.21 34.50
C VAL A 178 -8.14 -9.71 35.74
N LEU A 179 -7.55 -8.80 36.55
CA LEU A 179 -6.77 -9.15 37.75
C LEU A 179 -5.59 -10.11 37.47
N ASP A 180 -5.33 -11.03 38.40
CA ASP A 180 -4.41 -12.16 38.28
C ASP A 180 -5.12 -13.31 37.59
N PHE A 181 -5.25 -13.16 36.26
CA PHE A 181 -5.95 -14.14 35.45
C PHE A 181 -5.10 -15.37 35.13
N GLU A 182 -5.77 -16.49 34.85
CA GLU A 182 -5.11 -17.74 34.46
C GLU A 182 -4.78 -17.74 32.96
N GLN A 183 -3.57 -17.29 32.60
CA GLN A 183 -3.13 -17.16 31.21
C GLN A 183 -3.34 -18.44 30.39
N ALA A 184 -2.92 -19.59 30.93
CA ALA A 184 -3.00 -20.86 30.20
C ALA A 184 -4.45 -21.26 29.89
N GLN A 185 -5.41 -20.90 30.75
CA GLN A 185 -6.83 -21.15 30.51
C GLN A 185 -7.38 -20.24 29.41
N LEU A 186 -7.05 -18.94 29.45
CA LEU A 186 -7.50 -18.00 28.43
C LEU A 186 -6.93 -18.33 27.04
N GLU A 187 -5.69 -18.81 26.96
CA GLU A 187 -5.07 -19.23 25.70
C GLU A 187 -5.77 -20.43 25.05
N ARG A 188 -6.38 -21.32 25.84
CA ARG A 188 -7.16 -22.45 25.30
C ARG A 188 -8.55 -22.04 24.83
N ILE A 189 -9.10 -20.96 25.40
CA ILE A 189 -10.40 -20.41 25.01
C ILE A 189 -10.25 -19.51 23.77
N ALA A 190 -9.27 -18.61 23.75
CA ALA A 190 -8.94 -17.77 22.60
C ALA A 190 -8.48 -18.60 21.38
N ASP A 191 -8.41 -18.00 20.19
CA ASP A 191 -7.90 -18.74 19.02
C ASP A 191 -6.37 -18.90 19.05
N SER A 192 -5.65 -17.94 19.63
CA SER A 192 -4.20 -17.99 19.85
C SER A 192 -3.74 -17.17 21.06
N LYS A 193 -2.48 -17.36 21.47
CA LYS A 193 -1.86 -16.61 22.57
C LYS A 193 -1.81 -15.10 22.31
N GLU A 194 -1.72 -14.68 21.05
CA GLU A 194 -1.70 -13.26 20.65
C GLU A 194 -3.05 -12.56 20.80
N GLN A 195 -4.12 -13.32 21.05
CA GLN A 195 -5.49 -12.82 21.28
C GLN A 195 -5.88 -12.84 22.76
N VAL A 196 -4.93 -13.16 23.65
CA VAL A 196 -5.08 -13.03 25.09
C VAL A 196 -4.41 -11.73 25.52
N PHE A 197 -5.21 -10.85 26.11
CA PHE A 197 -4.72 -9.53 26.51
C PHE A 197 -4.83 -9.32 28.01
N PRO A 198 -3.72 -9.03 28.72
CA PRO A 198 -3.75 -8.73 30.14
C PRO A 198 -4.32 -7.33 30.39
N VAL A 199 -5.15 -7.17 31.42
CA VAL A 199 -5.45 -5.86 32.02
C VAL A 199 -4.38 -5.53 33.08
N LYS A 200 -3.09 -5.72 32.76
CA LYS A 200 -1.96 -5.33 33.63
C LYS A 200 -1.47 -3.95 33.20
N GLY A 201 -1.63 -2.94 34.06
CA GLY A 201 -1.20 -1.54 33.80
C GLY A 201 -2.34 -0.54 33.58
N GLY A 202 -3.58 -0.92 33.86
CA GLY A 202 -4.76 -0.05 33.72
C GLY A 202 -5.17 0.19 32.26
N PHE A 203 -6.14 1.09 32.08
CA PHE A 203 -6.91 1.20 30.83
C PHE A 203 -6.12 1.68 29.60
N GLN A 204 -4.89 2.15 29.77
CA GLN A 204 -4.01 2.54 28.67
C GLN A 204 -3.62 1.34 27.77
N ALA A 205 -3.45 0.14 28.35
CA ALA A 205 -3.22 -1.09 27.59
C ALA A 205 -4.43 -1.45 26.70
N LEU A 206 -5.65 -1.10 27.15
CA LEU A 206 -6.90 -1.37 26.45
C LEU A 206 -7.05 -0.57 25.15
N LYS A 207 -6.41 0.61 25.02
CA LYS A 207 -6.31 1.29 23.71
C LYS A 207 -5.47 0.51 22.70
N GLY A 208 -4.37 -0.10 23.16
CA GLY A 208 -3.56 -1.00 22.33
C GLY A 208 -4.34 -2.24 21.92
N ILE A 209 -5.14 -2.79 22.84
CA ILE A 209 -6.03 -3.94 22.58
C ILE A 209 -7.11 -3.56 21.57
N ILE A 210 -7.78 -2.42 21.72
CA ILE A 210 -8.78 -1.92 20.74
C ILE A 210 -8.13 -1.71 19.38
N ASN A 211 -6.93 -1.11 19.30
CA ASN A 211 -6.23 -0.92 18.04
C ASN A 211 -5.73 -2.25 17.44
N SER A 212 -5.33 -3.21 18.27
CA SER A 212 -4.94 -4.55 17.83
C SER A 212 -6.16 -5.29 17.31
N ILE A 213 -7.27 -5.31 18.07
CA ILE A 213 -8.55 -5.85 17.63
C ILE A 213 -9.00 -5.15 16.35
N LEU A 214 -8.94 -3.83 16.22
CA LEU A 214 -9.24 -3.11 14.98
C LEU A 214 -8.35 -3.57 13.82
N ALA A 215 -7.02 -3.51 13.98
CA ALA A 215 -6.07 -3.93 12.96
C ALA A 215 -6.24 -5.41 12.56
N GLN A 216 -6.66 -6.24 13.51
CA GLN A 216 -6.88 -7.67 13.33
C GLN A 216 -8.29 -8.02 12.83
N SER A 217 -9.28 -7.17 13.11
CA SER A 217 -10.67 -7.38 12.73
C SER A 217 -10.88 -6.98 11.29
N CYS A 218 -10.20 -5.91 10.88
CA CYS A 218 -10.37 -5.27 9.60
C CYS A 218 -9.43 -5.87 8.56
N THR A 219 -9.92 -6.91 7.90
CA THR A 219 -9.32 -7.39 6.65
C THR A 219 -9.66 -6.40 5.55
N GLU A 220 -8.74 -5.49 5.25
CA GLU A 220 -8.87 -4.54 4.16
C GLU A 220 -7.77 -4.83 3.14
N ILE A 221 -8.15 -5.04 1.89
CA ILE A 221 -7.20 -5.05 0.78
C ILE A 221 -6.93 -3.58 0.46
N LEU A 222 -5.72 -3.12 0.73
CA LEU A 222 -5.31 -1.74 0.54
C LEU A 222 -4.82 -1.49 -0.88
N GLU A 223 -4.16 -2.49 -1.47
CA GLU A 223 -3.52 -2.35 -2.77
C GLU A 223 -3.47 -3.70 -3.48
N LEU A 224 -3.67 -3.65 -4.80
CA LEU A 224 -3.51 -4.78 -5.70
C LEU A 224 -2.37 -4.49 -6.67
N GLN A 225 -1.45 -5.45 -6.83
CA GLN A 225 -0.36 -5.36 -7.79
C GLN A 225 -0.24 -6.67 -8.60
N PRO A 226 -0.07 -6.60 -9.94
CA PRO A 226 -0.10 -5.41 -10.80
C PRO A 226 -1.54 -4.98 -11.16
N SER A 227 -1.76 -3.69 -11.43
CA SER A 227 -3.07 -3.16 -11.89
C SER A 227 -3.34 -3.39 -13.38
N SER A 228 -2.31 -3.62 -14.18
CA SER A 228 -2.40 -3.95 -15.60
C SER A 228 -1.45 -5.09 -15.97
N VAL A 229 -1.88 -5.98 -16.87
CA VAL A 229 -1.12 -7.16 -17.29
C VAL A 229 -1.12 -7.31 -18.81
N CYS A 230 -0.09 -7.95 -19.33
CA CYS A 230 0.03 -8.21 -20.75
C CYS A 230 -0.85 -9.40 -21.18
N VAL A 231 -1.44 -9.28 -22.36
CA VAL A 231 -2.28 -10.36 -22.93
C VAL A 231 -1.43 -11.60 -23.19
N GLY A 232 -1.94 -12.76 -22.74
CA GLY A 232 -1.31 -14.07 -22.98
C GLY A 232 -0.15 -14.42 -22.04
N GLU A 233 0.18 -13.57 -21.07
CA GLU A 233 1.24 -13.84 -20.09
C GLU A 233 0.68 -14.38 -18.76
N GLU A 234 1.42 -15.30 -18.12
CA GLU A 234 1.13 -15.76 -16.76
C GLU A 234 1.62 -14.74 -15.74
N PHE A 235 0.79 -14.44 -14.73
CA PHE A 235 1.13 -13.51 -13.67
C PHE A 235 0.60 -13.96 -12.31
N GLN A 236 1.20 -13.42 -11.27
CA GLN A 236 0.74 -13.60 -9.89
C GLN A 236 0.23 -12.27 -9.36
N ILE A 237 -0.87 -12.33 -8.61
CA ILE A 237 -1.44 -11.15 -7.97
C ILE A 237 -0.93 -11.11 -6.54
N VAL A 238 -0.32 -9.98 -6.22
CA VAL A 238 0.06 -9.61 -4.86
C VAL A 238 -1.05 -8.72 -4.31
N LEU A 239 -1.74 -9.22 -3.30
CA LEU A 239 -2.69 -8.42 -2.55
C LEU A 239 -1.99 -7.94 -1.29
N ASN A 240 -1.85 -6.63 -1.17
CA ASN A 240 -1.33 -5.98 0.03
C ASN A 240 -2.51 -5.42 0.83
N GLY A 241 -2.45 -5.62 2.13
CA GLY A 241 -3.55 -5.25 3.00
C GLY A 241 -3.21 -5.46 4.45
N ARG A 242 -4.26 -5.49 5.27
CA ARG A 242 -4.14 -5.72 6.71
C ARG A 242 -4.93 -6.96 7.09
N GLY A 243 -4.39 -7.72 8.02
CA GLY A 243 -5.14 -8.73 8.75
C GLY A 243 -5.36 -10.07 8.04
N PHE A 244 -4.60 -10.40 6.98
CA PHE A 244 -4.84 -11.60 6.17
C PHE A 244 -4.57 -12.94 6.90
N ASN A 245 -3.81 -12.92 8.00
CA ASN A 245 -3.52 -14.12 8.80
C ASN A 245 -4.54 -14.41 9.91
N LEU A 246 -5.58 -13.60 10.07
CA LEU A 246 -6.50 -13.70 11.21
C LEU A 246 -7.66 -14.63 10.93
N GLY A 247 -7.83 -15.65 11.80
CA GLY A 247 -8.86 -16.69 11.66
C GLY A 247 -8.36 -18.02 11.08
N ARG A 248 -7.05 -18.27 11.03
CA ARG A 248 -6.52 -19.50 10.41
C ARG A 248 -6.77 -20.74 11.28
N ARG A 249 -7.65 -21.63 10.81
CA ARG A 249 -7.44 -23.08 10.89
C ARG A 249 -7.81 -23.72 9.55
N ASN A 250 -6.83 -24.37 8.92
CA ASN A 250 -6.94 -25.21 7.72
C ASN A 250 -7.53 -24.59 6.43
N GLY A 251 -6.78 -23.68 5.79
CA GLY A 251 -6.74 -23.61 4.32
C GLY A 251 -8.00 -23.15 3.56
N SER A 252 -8.90 -22.40 4.21
CA SER A 252 -10.15 -21.90 3.61
C SER A 252 -10.05 -20.51 2.96
N VAL A 253 -8.84 -19.94 2.82
CA VAL A 253 -8.69 -18.68 2.07
C VAL A 253 -8.81 -18.99 0.58
N LEU A 254 -9.75 -18.34 -0.10
CA LEU A 254 -9.96 -18.45 -1.54
C LEU A 254 -9.87 -17.07 -2.17
N CYS A 255 -9.02 -16.97 -3.19
CA CYS A 255 -9.02 -15.87 -4.14
C CYS A 255 -9.99 -16.23 -5.26
N THR A 256 -11.09 -15.48 -5.37
CA THR A 256 -12.10 -15.65 -6.41
C THR A 256 -11.94 -14.55 -7.44
N TYR A 257 -11.73 -14.96 -8.68
CA TYR A 257 -11.56 -14.10 -9.82
C TYR A 257 -12.81 -14.10 -10.67
N THR A 258 -13.30 -12.93 -11.05
CA THR A 258 -14.39 -12.78 -12.02
C THR A 258 -13.85 -12.12 -13.27
N VAL A 259 -13.83 -12.85 -14.39
CA VAL A 259 -13.39 -12.35 -15.70
C VAL A 259 -14.60 -11.79 -16.45
N ASN A 260 -14.55 -10.52 -16.86
CA ASN A 260 -15.60 -9.83 -17.61
C ASN A 260 -17.01 -10.06 -17.03
N GLU A 261 -17.15 -10.05 -15.71
CA GLU A 261 -18.43 -10.26 -14.99
C GLU A 261 -19.16 -11.60 -15.29
N THR A 262 -18.54 -12.53 -16.00
CA THR A 262 -19.22 -13.72 -16.54
C THR A 262 -18.65 -15.03 -16.02
N TYR A 263 -17.33 -15.13 -15.89
CA TYR A 263 -16.65 -16.36 -15.49
C TYR A 263 -15.96 -16.19 -14.15
N THR A 264 -16.35 -17.01 -13.16
CA THR A 264 -15.75 -17.02 -11.82
C THR A 264 -14.81 -18.21 -11.62
N LYS A 265 -13.59 -17.98 -11.13
CA LYS A 265 -12.64 -19.04 -10.76
C LYS A 265 -12.08 -18.78 -9.37
N SER A 266 -12.22 -19.75 -8.48
CA SER A 266 -11.64 -19.68 -7.13
C SER A 266 -10.37 -20.51 -7.04
N VAL A 267 -9.31 -19.92 -6.48
CA VAL A 267 -7.99 -20.55 -6.35
C VAL A 267 -7.45 -20.32 -4.93
N LYS A 268 -6.66 -21.28 -4.45
CA LYS A 268 -5.98 -21.16 -3.15
C LYS A 268 -4.73 -20.28 -3.28
N PRO A 269 -4.45 -19.41 -2.30
CA PRO A 269 -3.21 -18.63 -2.27
C PRO A 269 -1.98 -19.53 -2.16
N VAL A 270 -0.89 -19.11 -2.81
CA VAL A 270 0.44 -19.75 -2.70
C VAL A 270 1.06 -19.43 -1.34
N SER A 271 0.92 -18.18 -0.89
CA SER A 271 1.38 -17.76 0.44
C SER A 271 0.43 -16.73 1.03
N VAL A 272 0.29 -16.76 2.35
CA VAL A 272 -0.49 -15.80 3.13
C VAL A 272 0.40 -15.34 4.28
N GLN A 273 0.74 -14.06 4.26
CA GLN A 273 1.45 -13.36 5.32
C GLN A 273 0.48 -12.42 6.04
N LEU A 274 0.92 -11.72 7.08
CA LEU A 274 0.05 -10.87 7.88
C LEU A 274 -0.54 -9.70 7.06
N ASN A 275 0.27 -9.11 6.18
CA ASN A 275 -0.05 -7.91 5.42
C ASN A 275 0.01 -8.11 3.89
N SER A 276 0.35 -9.31 3.43
CA SER A 276 0.43 -9.62 2.00
C SER A 276 -0.03 -11.04 1.74
N MET A 277 -0.65 -11.27 0.59
CA MET A 277 -1.00 -12.62 0.13
C MET A 277 -0.73 -12.73 -1.37
N LEU A 278 -0.23 -13.91 -1.77
CA LEU A 278 0.09 -14.23 -3.16
C LEU A 278 -0.96 -15.20 -3.69
N CYS A 279 -1.68 -14.78 -4.71
CA CYS A 279 -2.66 -15.61 -5.39
C CYS A 279 -2.29 -15.79 -6.87
N PRO A 280 -2.28 -17.04 -7.37
CA PRO A 280 -1.99 -17.30 -8.77
C PRO A 280 -3.25 -16.95 -9.58
N ALA A 281 -3.09 -16.15 -10.63
CA ALA A 281 -4.19 -15.62 -11.43
C ALA A 281 -4.30 -16.36 -12.78
N PRO A 282 -5.51 -16.40 -13.38
CA PRO A 282 -5.68 -16.90 -14.74
C PRO A 282 -5.09 -15.92 -15.77
N THR A 283 -4.65 -16.44 -16.92
CA THR A 283 -4.20 -15.63 -18.05
C THR A 283 -5.38 -14.90 -18.71
N LEU A 284 -5.16 -13.65 -19.10
CA LEU A 284 -6.11 -12.86 -19.88
C LEU A 284 -5.72 -12.93 -21.36
N ASN A 285 -6.67 -13.28 -22.22
CA ASN A 285 -6.40 -13.65 -23.62
C ASN A 285 -6.80 -12.56 -24.61
N LYS A 286 -7.57 -11.56 -24.18
CA LYS A 286 -7.97 -10.44 -25.04
C LYS A 286 -7.63 -9.10 -24.41
N VAL A 287 -7.27 -8.15 -25.26
CA VAL A 287 -7.04 -6.75 -24.85
C VAL A 287 -8.35 -6.17 -24.32
N GLY A 288 -8.30 -5.49 -23.17
CA GLY A 288 -9.46 -4.89 -22.54
C GLY A 288 -10.28 -5.84 -21.65
N GLU A 289 -9.86 -7.09 -21.46
CA GLU A 289 -10.47 -7.96 -20.44
C GLU A 289 -10.21 -7.41 -19.04
N THR A 290 -11.25 -7.43 -18.21
CA THR A 290 -11.17 -7.03 -16.80
C THR A 290 -11.23 -8.26 -15.91
N LEU A 291 -10.38 -8.26 -14.88
CA LEU A 291 -10.31 -9.31 -13.88
C LEU A 291 -10.61 -8.71 -12.51
N ASP A 292 -11.79 -8.97 -12.00
CA ASP A 292 -12.17 -8.56 -10.66
C ASP A 292 -11.70 -9.59 -9.63
N VAL A 293 -10.94 -9.11 -8.65
CA VAL A 293 -10.40 -9.95 -7.59
C VAL A 293 -11.19 -9.74 -6.30
N SER A 294 -11.64 -10.86 -5.73
CA SER A 294 -12.31 -10.89 -4.44
C SER A 294 -11.67 -11.96 -3.55
N VAL A 295 -11.56 -11.69 -2.25
CA VAL A 295 -10.98 -12.65 -1.29
C VAL A 295 -12.03 -13.06 -0.27
N SER A 296 -12.09 -14.37 -0.02
CA SER A 296 -12.89 -14.95 1.06
C SER A 296 -11.98 -15.72 2.02
N PHE A 297 -12.17 -15.50 3.32
CA PHE A 297 -11.44 -16.20 4.38
C PHE A 297 -12.21 -17.43 4.92
N ASN A 298 -13.50 -17.55 4.56
CA ASN A 298 -14.42 -18.58 5.01
C ASN A 298 -14.77 -19.59 3.89
N GLY A 299 -13.84 -19.92 3.02
CA GLY A 299 -14.07 -20.94 1.98
C GLY A 299 -15.01 -20.50 0.86
N GLY A 300 -15.17 -19.19 0.65
CA GLY A 300 -15.99 -18.63 -0.45
C GLY A 300 -17.39 -18.17 -0.04
N GLU A 301 -17.80 -18.37 1.22
CA GLU A 301 -19.18 -18.06 1.65
C GLU A 301 -19.44 -16.58 1.96
N SER A 302 -18.40 -15.82 2.29
CA SER A 302 -18.48 -14.36 2.53
C SER A 302 -17.38 -13.64 1.75
N VAL A 303 -17.76 -12.65 0.95
CA VAL A 303 -16.84 -11.73 0.26
C VAL A 303 -16.66 -10.53 1.17
N ILE A 304 -15.43 -10.31 1.65
CA ILE A 304 -15.14 -9.24 2.63
C ILE A 304 -14.46 -8.04 1.95
N SER A 305 -13.98 -8.19 0.71
CA SER A 305 -13.26 -7.13 -0.01
C SER A 305 -14.07 -6.50 -1.13
N SER A 306 -13.97 -5.18 -1.28
CA SER A 306 -14.30 -4.48 -2.52
C SER A 306 -13.53 -5.09 -3.69
N SER A 307 -14.21 -5.33 -4.82
CA SER A 307 -13.58 -5.85 -6.03
C SER A 307 -12.50 -4.89 -6.52
N LEU A 308 -11.28 -5.40 -6.65
CA LEU A 308 -10.17 -4.67 -7.29
C LEU A 308 -9.99 -5.23 -8.69
N THR A 309 -9.89 -4.36 -9.68
CA THR A 309 -9.88 -4.74 -11.09
C THR A 309 -8.47 -4.69 -11.66
N VAL A 310 -8.07 -5.75 -12.36
CA VAL A 310 -6.87 -5.78 -13.21
C VAL A 310 -7.30 -5.71 -14.67
N THR A 311 -6.61 -4.92 -15.48
CA THR A 311 -6.93 -4.76 -16.91
C THR A 311 -5.87 -5.40 -17.80
N ALA A 312 -6.30 -6.15 -18.81
CA ALA A 312 -5.42 -6.66 -19.86
C ALA A 312 -5.07 -5.57 -20.88
N THR A 313 -3.77 -5.31 -21.08
CA THR A 313 -3.24 -4.34 -22.04
C THR A 313 -2.36 -5.01 -23.08
N ASP A 314 -2.29 -4.42 -24.27
CA ASP A 314 -1.32 -4.82 -25.28
C ASP A 314 0.07 -4.33 -24.88
N CYS A 315 1.02 -5.24 -24.78
CA CYS A 315 2.38 -4.96 -24.34
C CYS A 315 3.35 -5.13 -25.50
N SER A 316 4.14 -4.08 -25.75
CA SER A 316 5.23 -4.17 -26.70
C SER A 316 6.46 -4.79 -26.02
N ASN A 317 7.04 -5.82 -26.62
CA ASN A 317 8.21 -6.54 -26.10
C ASN A 317 9.53 -5.73 -26.06
N GLY A 318 9.48 -4.39 -26.12
CA GLY A 318 10.64 -3.50 -26.04
C GLY A 318 11.61 -3.57 -27.24
N VAL A 319 11.46 -4.57 -28.12
CA VAL A 319 12.28 -4.80 -29.31
C VAL A 319 12.28 -3.58 -30.23
N ALA A 320 11.13 -2.94 -30.42
CA ALA A 320 11.03 -1.72 -31.23
C ALA A 320 11.86 -0.56 -30.65
N ALA A 321 11.89 -0.40 -29.32
CA ALA A 321 12.70 0.62 -28.66
C ALA A 321 14.21 0.31 -28.77
N ILE A 322 14.59 -0.96 -28.64
CA ILE A 322 15.98 -1.40 -28.84
C ILE A 322 16.45 -1.14 -30.27
N ILE A 323 15.62 -1.49 -31.26
CA ILE A 323 15.90 -1.22 -32.69
C ILE A 323 16.04 0.29 -32.93
N ALA A 324 15.14 1.11 -32.37
CA ALA A 324 15.21 2.56 -32.51
C ALA A 324 16.51 3.14 -31.93
N ILE A 325 16.93 2.69 -30.74
CA ILE A 325 18.19 3.10 -30.11
C ILE A 325 19.39 2.67 -30.97
N LEU A 326 19.39 1.45 -31.50
CA LEU A 326 20.45 0.95 -32.39
C LEU A 326 20.56 1.77 -33.68
N VAL A 327 19.43 2.14 -34.29
CA VAL A 327 19.41 3.01 -35.49
C VAL A 327 19.96 4.40 -35.15
N LEU A 328 19.59 4.97 -34.01
CA LEU A 328 20.04 6.29 -33.58
C LEU A 328 21.56 6.31 -33.31
N LEU A 329 22.09 5.26 -32.67
CA LEU A 329 23.54 5.08 -32.48
C LEU A 329 24.29 4.93 -33.80
N LEU A 330 23.72 4.20 -34.77
CA LEU A 330 24.31 4.02 -36.10
C LEU A 330 24.38 5.34 -36.88
N LEU A 331 23.31 6.14 -36.85
CA LEU A 331 23.27 7.47 -37.46
C LEU A 331 24.29 8.42 -36.83
N LEU A 332 24.44 8.35 -35.50
CA LEU A 332 25.44 9.14 -34.76
C LEU A 332 26.86 8.75 -35.15
N GLY A 333 27.14 7.44 -35.29
CA GLY A 333 28.42 6.93 -35.78
C GLY A 333 28.76 7.40 -37.20
N ILE A 334 27.79 7.39 -38.12
CA ILE A 334 27.97 7.90 -39.49
C ILE A 334 28.23 9.41 -39.49
N GLY A 335 27.49 10.17 -38.67
CA GLY A 335 27.70 11.61 -38.52
C GLY A 335 29.10 11.95 -38.01
N LEU A 336 29.61 11.20 -37.04
CA LEU A 336 30.99 11.35 -36.55
C LEU A 336 32.00 10.99 -37.65
N MET A 337 31.83 9.88 -38.37
CA MET A 337 32.72 9.50 -39.47
C MET A 337 32.77 10.57 -40.59
N TRP A 338 31.63 11.18 -40.91
CA TRP A 338 31.57 12.29 -41.87
C TRP A 338 32.28 13.55 -41.34
N TRP A 339 32.10 13.86 -40.06
CA TRP A 339 32.70 15.04 -39.45
C TRP A 339 34.23 14.92 -39.28
N PHE A 340 34.73 13.71 -39.06
CA PHE A 340 36.16 13.42 -38.95
C PHE A 340 36.85 13.15 -40.31
N TRP A 341 36.10 12.95 -41.39
CA TRP A 341 36.63 12.73 -42.75
C TRP A 341 37.64 13.79 -43.24
N PRO A 342 37.43 15.11 -43.02
CA PRO A 342 38.36 16.15 -43.44
C PRO A 342 39.67 16.18 -42.64
N LEU A 343 39.70 15.59 -41.44
CA LEU A 343 40.89 15.53 -40.58
C LEU A 343 41.85 14.40 -40.98
N CYS A 344 41.34 13.31 -41.58
CA CYS A 344 42.15 12.16 -41.98
C CYS A 344 42.72 12.25 -43.41
N CYS A 345 42.16 13.09 -44.29
CA CYS A 345 42.58 13.19 -45.69
C CYS A 345 43.18 14.57 -46.02
N LYS A 346 44.28 14.96 -45.35
CA LYS A 346 45.18 15.99 -45.92
C LYS A 346 45.93 15.40 -47.11
N VAL A 347 45.43 15.70 -48.31
CA VAL A 347 46.07 15.34 -49.59
C VAL A 347 47.38 16.13 -49.71
N VAL A 348 48.51 15.42 -49.65
CA VAL A 348 49.85 15.98 -49.94
C VAL A 348 50.00 16.07 -51.45
N ILE A 349 49.80 17.24 -52.02
CA ILE A 349 50.15 17.53 -53.42
C ILE A 349 51.67 17.73 -53.46
N LYS A 350 52.40 16.84 -54.15
CA LYS A 350 53.81 17.05 -54.47
C LYS A 350 53.91 17.89 -55.73
N ASP A 351 54.48 19.09 -55.63
CA ASP A 351 54.74 19.93 -56.80
C ASP A 351 55.81 19.31 -57.72
N PRO A 352 55.64 19.37 -59.06
CA PRO A 352 56.63 18.87 -60.01
C PRO A 352 57.89 19.75 -60.05
N PRO A 353 59.07 19.18 -60.35
CA PRO A 353 60.35 19.89 -60.26
C PRO A 353 60.50 21.00 -61.33
N PRO A 354 61.20 22.10 -61.00
CA PRO A 354 61.35 23.25 -61.90
C PRO A 354 62.26 22.96 -63.10
N PRO A 355 61.95 23.51 -64.30
CA PRO A 355 62.76 23.31 -65.50
C PRO A 355 64.07 24.11 -65.48
N PRO A 356 65.13 23.62 -66.15
CA PRO A 356 66.45 24.26 -66.17
C PRO A 356 66.49 25.56 -66.99
N PRO A 357 67.42 26.49 -66.67
CA PRO A 357 67.49 27.82 -67.28
C PRO A 357 67.97 27.79 -68.74
N PRO A 358 67.44 28.68 -69.61
CA PRO A 358 67.78 28.73 -71.03
C PRO A 358 69.11 29.44 -71.32
N ALA A 359 69.83 28.94 -72.35
CA ALA A 359 71.10 29.48 -72.85
C ALA A 359 70.95 30.85 -73.56
N PRO A 360 72.00 31.70 -73.56
CA PRO A 360 71.96 33.05 -74.11
C PRO A 360 71.86 33.07 -75.64
N LYS A 361 70.91 33.86 -76.16
CA LYS A 361 70.70 34.04 -77.61
C LYS A 361 71.56 35.18 -78.16
N GLN A 362 72.43 34.85 -79.12
CA GLN A 362 73.08 35.79 -80.02
C GLN A 362 72.05 36.41 -80.98
N TYR A 363 72.10 37.73 -81.14
CA TYR A 363 71.34 38.48 -82.13
C TYR A 363 72.14 38.63 -83.42
N VAL A 364 71.56 38.21 -84.54
CA VAL A 364 71.94 38.71 -85.88
C VAL A 364 70.67 39.07 -86.66
N ASN A 365 70.66 40.32 -87.12
CA ASN A 365 69.62 40.99 -87.91
C ASN A 365 69.51 40.43 -89.33
N ILE A 366 68.27 40.23 -89.84
CA ILE A 366 67.98 40.42 -91.27
C ILE A 366 66.61 41.10 -91.47
N LYS A 367 66.63 42.05 -92.41
CA LYS A 367 65.62 43.00 -92.90
C LYS A 367 64.37 42.38 -93.54
N TYR A 368 63.25 43.10 -93.36
CA TYR A 368 62.11 43.39 -94.26
C TYR A 368 61.62 42.32 -95.26
N ILE A 369 60.33 41.93 -95.13
CA ILE A 369 59.27 42.14 -96.16
C ILE A 369 57.94 42.48 -95.45
N ARG A 370 57.20 43.40 -96.08
CA ARG A 370 55.98 44.12 -95.63
C ARG A 370 54.70 43.39 -96.07
N SER A 371 53.60 43.70 -95.37
CA SER A 371 52.17 43.49 -95.72
C SER A 371 51.61 42.14 -95.32
N GLY A 372 50.49 41.99 -94.62
CA GLY A 372 49.46 42.84 -94.00
C GLY A 372 48.50 41.79 -93.39
N GLU A 373 48.06 41.88 -92.13
CA GLU A 373 46.76 42.45 -91.75
C GLU A 373 46.59 42.23 -90.23
N LYS A 374 45.96 43.17 -89.54
CA LYS A 374 45.62 43.25 -88.11
C LYS A 374 44.20 43.85 -88.05
N PRO A 375 43.52 43.96 -86.89
CA PRO A 375 43.50 43.13 -85.68
C PRO A 375 42.05 42.94 -85.15
N ASN A 376 41.83 42.14 -84.08
CA ASN A 376 41.29 42.66 -82.81
C ASN A 376 41.05 41.58 -81.74
N LYS A 377 41.68 41.85 -80.60
CA LYS A 377 41.31 41.56 -79.19
C LYS A 377 41.33 42.96 -78.51
N PRO A 378 40.94 43.22 -77.25
CA PRO A 378 40.55 42.33 -76.15
C PRO A 378 39.46 42.93 -75.20
N GLN A 379 39.17 42.26 -74.07
CA GLN A 379 39.26 42.81 -72.69
C GLN A 379 39.00 41.64 -71.71
N LYS A 380 39.94 41.12 -70.90
CA LYS A 380 40.42 41.60 -69.58
C LYS A 380 39.24 41.96 -68.62
N ARG A 381 39.17 41.57 -67.34
CA ARG A 381 40.07 40.90 -66.37
C ARG A 381 39.32 40.88 -65.02
N LYS A 382 39.82 40.07 -64.06
CA LYS A 382 39.71 40.15 -62.57
C LYS A 382 38.59 39.27 -61.97
N ASN A 383 38.90 38.17 -61.27
CA ASN A 383 39.57 38.00 -59.96
C ASN A 383 38.63 38.22 -58.76
N VAL A 384 38.73 37.27 -57.81
CA VAL A 384 38.63 37.44 -56.33
C VAL A 384 37.18 37.54 -55.81
N GLU A 385 36.72 36.97 -54.69
CA GLU A 385 37.17 36.07 -53.61
C GLU A 385 35.90 35.63 -52.84
N LEU A 386 36.02 34.59 -52.01
CA LEU A 386 35.30 34.29 -50.74
C LEU A 386 33.83 34.74 -50.51
N ALA A 387 32.99 33.79 -50.06
CA ALA A 387 32.75 33.57 -48.62
C ALA A 387 31.72 32.44 -48.39
N TYR A 388 31.99 31.63 -47.38
CA TYR A 388 31.10 30.64 -46.78
C TYR A 388 30.25 31.29 -45.65
N GLU A 389 29.25 30.52 -45.18
CA GLU A 389 28.52 30.61 -43.89
C GLU A 389 27.34 31.61 -43.83
N LEU A 390 26.19 31.39 -43.16
CA LEU A 390 25.56 30.30 -42.39
C LEU A 390 24.09 30.73 -42.08
N ILE A 391 23.19 29.75 -41.89
CA ILE A 391 22.11 29.68 -40.86
C ILE A 391 20.83 30.59 -40.88
N PHE A 392 19.69 29.87 -41.02
CA PHE A 392 18.39 29.87 -40.30
C PHE A 392 17.52 31.13 -40.05
N VAL A 393 16.24 30.94 -40.44
CA VAL A 393 14.94 31.24 -39.76
C VAL A 393 14.46 32.68 -39.62
N VAL A 394 13.28 32.93 -40.21
CA VAL A 394 12.13 33.60 -39.55
C VAL A 394 10.80 33.07 -40.12
N VAL A 395 10.02 32.44 -39.23
CA VAL A 395 8.56 32.53 -39.00
C VAL A 395 7.66 33.06 -40.13
N ASN A 396 6.72 32.21 -40.57
CA ASN A 396 5.26 32.45 -40.44
C ASN A 396 4.48 31.14 -40.51
#